data_AF-A2FBW5-F1
#
_entry.id   AF-A2FBW5-F1
#
_cell.length_a   1.000
_cell.length_b   1.000
_cell.length_c   1.000
_cell.angle_alpha   90.00
_cell.angle_beta   90.00
_cell.angle_gamma   90.00
#
_symmetry.space_group_name_H-M   'P 1'
#
loop_
_entity.id
_entity.type
_entity.pdbx_description
1 polymer ?
#
loop_
_entity_poly.entity_id
_entity_poly.type
_entity_poly.pdbx_seq_one_letter_code
_entity_poly.pdbx_strand_id
1 'polypeptide(L)'
;MSPIGKPHPKDKFTPSEDQKLRMLVSVLGPSNWKKVSEYMVSRNARQCRDRYKNYLSPNLNSSPWSQEDDAKLLQLVDFYGRKWSLIAKEFNGRTDINIKSRYALLMRQEERDKQKRETYGNTLDPISYIETLPQDKPAKDQENFELFDFNNFNDFDLGF
;
A
#
# COMPACT_ATOMS: atom_id res chain seq x y z
N MET A 1 -8.08 -28.49 29.36
CA MET A 1 -7.09 -27.41 29.20
C MET A 1 -6.18 -27.81 28.04
N SER A 2 -6.32 -27.17 26.87
CA SER A 2 -5.55 -27.54 25.67
C SER A 2 -4.25 -26.72 25.55
N PRO A 3 -3.15 -27.27 25.00
CA PRO A 3 -1.81 -26.68 25.10
C PRO A 3 -1.60 -25.50 24.15
N ILE A 4 -0.78 -24.57 24.62
CA ILE A 4 -0.23 -23.41 23.91
C ILE A 4 0.67 -23.91 22.77
N GLY A 5 0.32 -23.58 21.52
CA GLY A 5 1.22 -23.71 20.38
C GLY A 5 0.59 -24.27 19.10
N LYS A 6 0.11 -23.37 18.24
CA LYS A 6 0.16 -23.55 16.78
C LYS A 6 0.69 -22.25 16.16
N PRO A 7 1.61 -22.32 15.17
CA PRO A 7 2.11 -21.13 14.50
C PRO A 7 0.97 -20.52 13.67
N HIS A 8 0.58 -19.29 13.99
CA HIS A 8 -0.50 -18.61 13.27
C HIS A 8 -0.02 -18.13 11.89
N PRO A 9 -0.61 -18.60 10.77
CA PRO A 9 -0.27 -18.16 9.43
C PRO A 9 -0.68 -16.70 9.24
N LYS A 10 0.24 -15.83 8.79
CA LYS A 10 0.03 -14.49 8.18
C LYS A 10 -1.16 -13.62 8.66
N ASP A 11 -1.64 -13.75 9.89
CA ASP A 11 -2.84 -13.01 10.34
C ASP A 11 -2.58 -11.51 10.31
N LYS A 12 -3.41 -10.75 9.59
CA LYS A 12 -3.35 -9.28 9.58
C LYS A 12 -3.61 -8.76 10.98
N PHE A 13 -2.97 -7.66 11.37
CA PHE A 13 -3.30 -6.96 12.61
C PHE A 13 -4.72 -6.40 12.52
N THR A 14 -5.53 -6.66 13.53
CA THR A 14 -6.87 -6.07 13.65
C THR A 14 -6.79 -4.65 14.19
N PRO A 15 -7.83 -3.82 13.98
CA PRO A 15 -7.88 -2.46 14.56
C PRO A 15 -7.76 -2.45 16.09
N SER A 16 -8.34 -3.45 16.77
CA SER A 16 -8.25 -3.60 18.23
C SER A 16 -6.81 -3.92 18.67
N GLU A 17 -6.11 -4.80 17.94
CA GLU A 17 -4.69 -5.06 18.19
C GLU A 17 -3.82 -3.82 17.93
N ASP A 18 -4.11 -3.05 16.89
CA ASP A 18 -3.40 -1.81 16.59
C ASP A 18 -3.61 -0.75 17.68
N GLN A 19 -4.83 -0.58 18.17
CA GLN A 19 -5.14 0.34 19.27
C GLN A 19 -4.39 -0.09 20.54
N LYS A 20 -4.42 -1.39 20.86
CA LYS A 20 -3.70 -1.94 22.00
C LYS A 20 -2.19 -1.72 21.85
N LEU A 21 -1.63 -1.96 20.68
CA LEU A 21 -0.21 -1.77 20.39
C LEU A 21 0.20 -0.30 20.52
N ARG A 22 -0.61 0.65 20.00
CA ARG A 22 -0.37 2.10 20.17
C ARG A 22 -0.33 2.49 21.65
N MET A 23 -1.30 2.02 22.43
CA MET A 23 -1.37 2.28 23.87
C MET A 23 -0.18 1.68 24.63
N LEU A 24 0.20 0.45 24.33
CA LEU A 24 1.35 -0.18 24.97
C LEU A 24 2.64 0.57 24.66
N VAL A 25 2.82 1.03 23.42
CA VAL A 25 4.00 1.81 23.02
C VAL A 25 3.98 3.22 23.61
N SER A 26 2.82 3.85 23.82
CA SER A 26 2.75 5.16 24.48
C SER A 26 3.13 5.10 25.95
N VAL A 27 2.87 3.98 26.63
CA VAL A 27 3.21 3.77 28.04
C VAL A 27 4.63 3.23 28.24
N LEU A 28 5.04 2.24 27.43
CA LEU A 28 6.31 1.52 27.61
C LEU A 28 7.45 2.04 26.73
N GLY A 29 7.14 2.87 25.73
CA GLY A 29 8.07 3.36 24.73
C GLY A 29 8.39 2.35 23.61
N PRO A 30 8.90 2.82 22.46
CA PRO A 30 9.19 1.98 21.28
C PRO A 30 10.56 1.27 21.34
N SER A 31 11.05 0.93 22.53
CA SER A 31 12.37 0.33 22.73
C SER A 31 12.31 -1.12 23.24
N ASN A 32 11.32 -1.45 24.09
CA ASN A 32 11.23 -2.77 24.73
C ASN A 32 10.09 -3.63 24.15
N TRP A 33 10.29 -4.11 22.92
CA TRP A 33 9.30 -4.92 22.20
C TRP A 33 8.99 -6.27 22.85
N LYS A 34 9.94 -6.82 23.61
CA LYS A 34 9.72 -8.07 24.37
C LYS A 34 8.62 -7.85 25.41
N LYS A 35 8.75 -6.81 26.23
CA LYS A 35 7.74 -6.42 27.22
C LYS A 35 6.41 -6.05 26.56
N VAL A 36 6.43 -5.33 25.44
CA VAL A 36 5.20 -5.02 24.68
C VAL A 36 4.48 -6.30 24.24
N SER A 37 5.22 -7.30 23.74
CA SER A 37 4.61 -8.56 23.29
C SER A 37 4.05 -9.43 24.41
N GLU A 38 4.53 -9.30 25.65
CA GLU A 38 3.95 -10.02 26.80
C GLU A 38 2.49 -9.61 27.06
N TYR A 39 2.11 -8.39 26.67
CA TYR A 39 0.73 -7.90 26.75
C TYR A 39 -0.10 -8.19 25.48
N MET A 40 0.50 -8.78 24.43
CA MET A 40 -0.16 -9.15 23.19
C MET A 40 -0.37 -10.66 23.13
N VAL A 41 -1.62 -11.12 23.07
CA VAL A 41 -1.94 -12.55 23.22
C VAL A 41 -1.42 -13.39 22.03
N SER A 42 -1.57 -12.88 20.81
CA SER A 42 -1.30 -13.59 19.56
C SER A 42 -0.06 -13.08 18.81
N ARG A 43 0.66 -12.07 19.35
CA ARG A 43 1.73 -11.36 18.62
C ARG A 43 3.04 -11.42 19.37
N ASN A 44 4.10 -11.73 18.64
CA ASN A 44 5.47 -11.70 19.17
C ASN A 44 6.12 -10.31 19.03
N ALA A 45 7.25 -10.11 19.73
CA ALA A 45 7.99 -8.85 19.76
C ALA A 45 8.35 -8.31 18.36
N ARG A 46 8.75 -9.20 17.44
CA ARG A 46 9.09 -8.83 16.07
C ARG A 46 7.87 -8.30 15.33
N GLN A 47 6.73 -9.00 15.41
CA GLN A 47 5.48 -8.58 14.78
C GLN A 47 5.01 -7.22 15.31
N CYS A 48 5.05 -7.02 16.64
CA CYS A 48 4.69 -5.75 17.25
C CYS A 48 5.59 -4.60 16.77
N ARG A 49 6.91 -4.81 16.77
CA ARG A 49 7.88 -3.82 16.28
C ARG A 49 7.64 -3.48 14.81
N ASP A 50 7.55 -4.50 13.97
CA ASP A 50 7.43 -4.32 12.52
C ASP A 50 6.09 -3.64 12.18
N ARG A 51 4.99 -4.01 12.87
CA ARG A 51 3.69 -3.33 12.73
C ARG A 51 3.77 -1.86 13.14
N TYR A 52 4.36 -1.57 14.30
CA TYR A 52 4.47 -0.20 14.77
C TYR A 52 5.34 0.65 13.85
N LYS A 53 6.54 0.16 13.53
CA LYS A 53 7.52 0.87 12.70
C LYS A 53 6.97 1.19 11.31
N ASN A 54 6.24 0.27 10.69
CA ASN A 54 5.84 0.40 9.29
C ASN A 54 4.45 0.97 9.08
N TYR A 55 3.58 0.95 10.11
CA TYR A 55 2.17 1.35 9.94
C TYR A 55 1.59 2.22 11.06
N LEU A 56 2.09 2.15 12.30
CA LEU A 56 1.45 2.84 13.43
C LEU A 56 2.23 4.03 13.98
N SER A 57 3.53 4.13 13.71
CA SER A 57 4.33 5.24 14.21
C SER A 57 3.75 6.58 13.75
N PRO A 58 3.63 7.59 14.65
CA PRO A 58 3.09 8.90 14.28
C PRO A 58 3.97 9.66 13.28
N ASN A 59 5.23 9.23 13.11
CA ASN A 59 6.16 9.81 12.15
C ASN A 59 5.94 9.30 10.71
N LEU A 60 4.99 8.39 10.50
CA LEU A 60 4.69 7.86 9.18
C LEU A 60 3.81 8.83 8.40
N ASN A 61 4.17 9.02 7.14
CA ASN A 61 3.42 9.80 6.19
C ASN A 61 2.36 8.92 5.52
N SER A 62 1.09 9.21 5.84
CA SER A 62 -0.08 8.56 5.27
C SER A 62 -0.75 9.35 4.14
N SER A 63 -0.17 10.48 3.70
CA SER A 63 -0.72 11.25 2.60
C SER A 63 -0.75 10.42 1.30
N PRO A 64 -1.60 10.77 0.33
CA PRO A 64 -1.56 10.18 -1.00
C PRO A 64 -0.20 10.38 -1.67
N TRP A 65 0.11 9.55 -2.66
CA TRP A 65 1.31 9.73 -3.50
C TRP A 65 1.01 10.76 -4.59
N SER A 66 1.85 11.77 -4.71
CA SER A 66 1.74 12.76 -5.78
C SER A 66 2.49 12.32 -7.05
N GLN A 67 2.24 13.01 -8.17
CA GLN A 67 2.97 12.75 -9.41
C GLN A 67 4.46 13.08 -9.27
N GLU A 68 4.79 14.10 -8.48
CA GLU A 68 6.17 14.48 -8.16
C GLU A 68 6.85 13.39 -7.32
N ASP A 69 6.14 12.81 -6.34
CA ASP A 69 6.66 11.68 -5.56
C ASP A 69 6.94 10.47 -6.47
N ASP A 70 6.05 10.18 -7.41
CA ASP A 70 6.21 9.08 -8.36
C ASP A 70 7.40 9.31 -9.29
N ALA A 71 7.53 10.52 -9.85
CA ALA A 71 8.65 10.89 -10.70
C ALA A 71 9.98 10.76 -9.94
N LYS A 72 10.03 11.27 -8.71
CA LYS A 72 11.20 11.13 -7.82
C LYS A 72 11.51 9.66 -7.53
N LEU A 73 10.49 8.85 -7.25
CA LEU A 73 10.65 7.43 -6.96
C LEU A 73 11.28 6.69 -8.14
N LEU A 74 10.76 6.91 -9.36
CA LEU A 74 11.26 6.28 -10.57
C LEU A 74 12.73 6.67 -10.84
N GLN A 75 13.06 7.96 -10.71
CA GLN A 75 14.44 8.44 -10.86
C GLN A 75 15.40 7.80 -9.85
N LEU A 76 15.00 7.70 -8.57
CA LEU A 76 15.82 7.10 -7.55
C LEU A 76 16.01 5.59 -7.76
N VAL A 77 15.00 4.89 -8.28
CA VAL A 77 15.12 3.47 -8.64
C VAL A 77 16.04 3.29 -9.84
N ASP A 78 15.99 4.18 -10.83
CA ASP A 78 16.92 4.14 -11.97
C ASP A 78 18.37 4.34 -11.51
N PHE A 79 18.61 5.31 -10.62
CA PHE A 79 19.95 5.62 -10.13
C PHE A 79 20.51 4.60 -9.13
N TYR A 80 19.72 4.18 -8.13
CA TYR A 80 20.19 3.29 -7.05
C TYR A 80 19.84 1.82 -7.24
N GLY A 81 18.97 1.50 -8.20
CA GLY A 81 18.33 0.20 -8.30
C GLY A 81 17.27 -0.02 -7.21
N ARG A 82 16.89 -1.29 -6.99
CA ARG A 82 15.86 -1.71 -6.02
C ARG A 82 16.32 -1.70 -4.56
N LYS A 83 17.04 -0.66 -4.14
CA LYS A 83 17.55 -0.47 -2.77
C LYS A 83 16.53 0.30 -1.92
N TRP A 84 15.41 -0.35 -1.59
CA TRP A 84 14.24 0.30 -0.97
C TRP A 84 14.54 1.07 0.32
N SER A 85 15.35 0.52 1.22
CA SER A 85 15.68 1.17 2.49
C SER A 85 16.60 2.39 2.31
N LEU A 86 17.34 2.47 1.20
CA LEU A 86 18.09 3.68 0.84
C LEU A 86 17.14 4.74 0.27
N ILE A 87 16.31 4.34 -0.70
CA ILE A 87 15.35 5.23 -1.35
C ILE A 87 14.34 5.80 -0.35
N ALA A 88 13.88 5.01 0.62
CA ALA A 88 12.95 5.47 1.65
C ALA A 88 13.47 6.67 2.47
N LYS A 89 14.80 6.83 2.60
CA LYS A 89 15.39 7.99 3.29
C LYS A 89 15.14 9.31 2.56
N GLU A 90 14.89 9.26 1.25
CA GLU A 90 14.57 10.41 0.42
C GLU A 90 13.10 10.85 0.52
N PHE A 91 12.27 10.08 1.23
CA PHE A 91 10.84 10.34 1.41
C PHE A 91 10.50 10.47 2.90
N ASN A 92 10.12 11.67 3.33
CA ASN A 92 9.81 11.92 4.72
C ASN A 92 8.61 11.08 5.19
N GLY A 93 8.84 10.23 6.18
CA GLY A 93 7.81 9.37 6.79
C GLY A 93 7.35 8.18 5.94
N ARG A 94 7.97 7.89 4.78
CA ARG A 94 7.64 6.68 3.99
C ARG A 94 8.61 5.55 4.34
N THR A 95 8.09 4.36 4.57
CA THR A 95 8.92 3.17 4.80
C THR A 95 9.34 2.54 3.48
N ASP A 96 10.38 1.72 3.52
CA ASP A 96 10.81 0.88 2.39
C ASP A 96 9.70 -0.04 1.86
N ILE A 97 8.80 -0.47 2.73
CA ILE A 97 7.58 -1.19 2.35
C ILE A 97 6.65 -0.30 1.50
N ASN A 98 6.47 0.96 1.88
CA ASN A 98 5.67 1.91 1.09
C ASN A 98 6.30 2.15 -0.29
N ILE A 99 7.61 2.40 -0.33
CA ILE A 99 8.38 2.62 -1.56
C ILE A 99 8.22 1.45 -2.53
N LYS A 100 8.52 0.22 -2.06
CA LYS A 100 8.43 -0.99 -2.88
C LYS A 100 7.00 -1.20 -3.41
N SER A 101 6.00 -0.98 -2.55
CA SER A 101 4.60 -1.17 -2.90
C SER A 101 4.15 -0.17 -3.97
N ARG A 102 4.55 1.11 -3.83
CA ARG A 102 4.24 2.14 -4.82
C ARG A 102 4.89 1.85 -6.16
N TYR A 103 6.18 1.52 -6.16
CA TYR A 103 6.89 1.17 -7.39
C TYR A 103 6.22 0.00 -8.12
N ALA A 104 5.87 -1.07 -7.41
CA ALA A 104 5.17 -2.21 -8.00
C ALA A 104 3.79 -1.82 -8.58
N LEU A 105 3.09 -0.86 -7.97
CA LEU A 105 1.86 -0.32 -8.55
C LEU A 105 2.11 0.43 -9.86
N LEU A 106 3.12 1.30 -9.90
CA LEU A 106 3.49 2.07 -11.10
C LEU A 106 3.88 1.16 -12.27
N MET A 107 4.72 0.14 -12.02
CA MET A 107 5.11 -0.82 -13.06
C MET A 107 3.91 -1.57 -13.63
N ARG A 108 2.94 -1.96 -12.78
CA ARG A 108 1.71 -2.63 -13.24
C ARG A 108 0.79 -1.69 -14.02
N GLN A 109 0.76 -0.41 -13.67
CA GLN A 109 0.01 0.59 -14.43
C GLN A 109 0.62 0.78 -15.82
N GLU A 110 1.94 0.93 -15.89
CA GLU A 110 2.67 1.08 -17.15
C GLU A 110 2.42 -0.10 -18.10
N GLU A 111 2.47 -1.33 -17.58
CA GLU A 111 2.22 -2.55 -18.34
C GLU A 111 0.79 -2.58 -18.91
N ARG A 112 -0.22 -2.24 -18.10
CA ARG A 112 -1.61 -2.14 -18.58
C ARG A 112 -1.78 -1.07 -19.63
N ASP A 113 -1.08 0.05 -19.49
CA ASP A 113 -1.17 1.15 -20.45
C ASP A 113 -0.48 0.81 -21.78
N LYS A 114 0.60 0.02 -21.75
CA LYS A 114 1.22 -0.55 -22.95
C LYS A 114 0.26 -1.47 -23.70
N GLN A 115 -0.35 -2.43 -22.99
CA GLN A 115 -1.32 -3.37 -23.57
C GLN A 115 -2.53 -2.65 -24.18
N LYS A 116 -3.04 -1.61 -23.51
CA LYS A 116 -4.09 -0.74 -24.08
C LYS A 116 -3.61 -0.07 -25.36
N ARG A 117 -2.45 0.60 -25.34
CA ARG A 117 -1.92 1.29 -26.53
C ARG A 117 -1.69 0.35 -27.71
N GLU A 118 -1.23 -0.87 -27.46
CA GLU A 118 -1.06 -1.90 -28.50
C GLU A 118 -2.40 -2.38 -29.04
N THR A 119 -3.41 -2.55 -28.19
CA THR A 119 -4.76 -2.94 -28.60
C THR A 119 -5.41 -1.84 -29.46
N TYR A 120 -5.34 -0.57 -29.04
CA TYR A 120 -5.91 0.58 -29.76
C TYR A 120 -5.10 1.01 -30.99
N GLY A 121 -3.78 0.81 -30.98
CA GLY A 121 -2.88 1.12 -32.09
C GLY A 121 -2.93 0.11 -33.24
N ASN A 122 -3.35 -1.13 -32.98
CA ASN A 122 -3.50 -2.16 -34.01
C ASN A 122 -4.88 -2.13 -34.71
N THR A 123 -5.88 -1.45 -34.16
CA THR A 123 -7.15 -1.14 -34.85
C THR A 123 -6.97 0.08 -35.77
N LEU A 124 -6.44 -0.13 -36.97
CA LEU A 124 -6.53 0.83 -38.09
C LEU A 124 -7.93 0.82 -38.73
N ASP A 125 -9.00 0.86 -37.92
CA ASP A 125 -10.33 1.16 -38.43
C ASP A 125 -10.87 2.43 -37.75
N PRO A 126 -10.73 3.59 -38.40
CA PRO A 126 -11.22 4.88 -37.90
C PRO A 126 -12.72 4.87 -37.54
N ILE A 127 -13.51 3.94 -38.09
CA ILE A 127 -14.94 3.83 -37.84
C ILE A 127 -15.24 3.29 -36.43
N SER A 128 -14.44 2.35 -35.94
CA SER A 128 -14.62 1.75 -34.60
C SER A 128 -14.39 2.73 -33.43
N TYR A 129 -13.58 3.77 -33.66
CA TYR A 129 -13.36 4.85 -32.69
C TYR A 129 -14.60 5.74 -32.54
N ILE A 130 -15.32 6.00 -33.62
CA ILE A 130 -16.52 6.85 -33.62
C ILE A 130 -17.71 6.13 -32.97
N GLU A 131 -17.81 4.81 -33.13
CA GLU A 131 -18.85 3.98 -32.51
C GLU A 131 -18.65 3.74 -31.00
N THR A 132 -17.42 3.89 -30.50
CA THR A 132 -17.07 3.68 -29.07
C THR A 132 -16.96 4.97 -28.28
N LEU A 133 -17.00 6.13 -28.93
CA LEU A 133 -17.25 7.40 -28.26
C LEU A 133 -18.67 7.37 -27.66
N PRO A 134 -18.85 7.63 -26.36
CA PRO A 134 -20.18 7.70 -25.76
C PRO A 134 -21.00 8.80 -26.45
N GLN A 135 -21.89 8.39 -27.36
CA GLN A 135 -22.90 9.27 -27.93
C GLN A 135 -23.98 9.43 -26.85
N ASP A 136 -24.16 10.67 -26.40
CA ASP A 136 -25.14 11.12 -25.41
C ASP A 136 -24.96 10.62 -23.97
N LYS A 137 -24.19 11.38 -23.18
CA LYS A 137 -24.56 11.56 -21.77
C LYS A 137 -25.65 12.63 -21.70
N PRO A 138 -26.91 12.31 -21.34
CA PRO A 138 -27.84 13.36 -20.96
C PRO A 138 -27.26 14.11 -19.75
N ALA A 139 -27.26 15.44 -19.84
CA ALA A 139 -26.89 16.32 -18.74
C ALA A 139 -27.93 16.21 -17.62
N LYS A 140 -27.74 15.26 -16.69
CA LYS A 140 -28.33 15.23 -15.35
C LYS A 140 -27.57 14.21 -14.50
N ASP A 141 -27.36 14.58 -13.25
CA ASP A 141 -26.72 13.83 -12.17
C ASP A 141 -25.19 14.00 -12.06
N GLN A 142 -24.81 15.22 -11.66
CA GLN A 142 -23.48 15.60 -11.16
C GLN A 142 -23.23 15.12 -9.71
N GLU A 143 -24.06 14.27 -9.13
CA GLU A 143 -23.88 13.74 -7.76
C GLU A 143 -23.71 12.23 -7.78
N ASN A 144 -22.53 11.75 -8.21
CA ASN A 144 -21.97 10.45 -7.77
C ASN A 144 -20.53 10.27 -8.23
N PHE A 145 -19.70 11.30 -7.99
CA PHE A 145 -18.25 11.21 -8.16
C PHE A 145 -17.55 11.18 -6.81
N GLU A 146 -18.08 10.41 -5.85
CA GLU A 146 -17.33 9.96 -4.68
C GLU A 146 -17.72 8.51 -4.33
N LEU A 147 -16.73 7.76 -3.86
CA LEU A 147 -16.77 6.36 -3.39
C LEU A 147 -16.47 5.25 -4.42
N PHE A 148 -15.35 5.38 -5.15
CA PHE A 148 -14.44 4.22 -5.24
C PHE A 148 -13.40 4.37 -4.14
N ASP A 149 -13.59 3.64 -3.03
CA ASP A 149 -12.70 3.69 -1.89
C ASP A 149 -11.38 2.93 -2.20
N PHE A 150 -10.39 3.67 -2.71
CA PHE A 150 -9.04 3.18 -2.98
C PHE A 150 -8.26 2.79 -1.71
N ASN A 151 -8.85 2.88 -0.51
CA ASN A 151 -8.22 2.44 0.74
C ASN A 151 -8.53 0.99 1.12
N ASN A 152 -9.27 0.22 0.31
CA ASN A 152 -9.58 -1.16 0.66
C ASN A 152 -8.36 -2.08 0.47
N PHE A 153 -7.58 -2.24 1.54
CA PHE A 153 -6.35 -3.02 1.70
C PHE A 153 -6.56 -4.56 1.63
N ASN A 154 -7.62 -5.03 0.96
CA ASN A 154 -8.07 -6.42 1.06
C ASN A 154 -7.78 -7.33 -0.13
N ASP A 155 -7.33 -6.83 -1.28
CA ASP A 155 -7.10 -7.69 -2.46
C ASP A 155 -5.65 -8.16 -2.68
N PHE A 156 -4.77 -8.02 -1.68
CA PHE A 156 -3.45 -8.66 -1.73
C PHE A 156 -3.53 -10.12 -1.28
N ASP A 157 -4.09 -10.98 -2.13
CA ASP A 157 -3.82 -12.41 -2.09
C ASP A 157 -2.49 -12.66 -2.83
N LEU A 158 -1.40 -12.75 -2.07
CA LEU A 158 -0.09 -13.18 -2.60
C LEU A 158 0.07 -14.66 -2.30
N GLY A 159 -0.43 -15.48 -3.22
CA GLY A 159 0.02 -16.85 -3.40
C GLY A 159 1.45 -16.87 -3.89
N PHE A 160 2.37 -17.16 -2.98
CA PHE A 160 3.55 -18.03 -3.13
C PHE A 160 3.92 -18.53 -1.73
#